data_AF-A0A972UZR4-F1
#
_entry.id   AF-A0A972UZR4-F1
#
_cell.length_a   1.000
_cell.length_b   1.000
_cell.length_c   1.000
_cell.angle_alpha   90.00
_cell.angle_beta   90.00
_cell.angle_gamma   90.00
#
_symmetry.space_group_name_H-M   'P 1'
#
loop_
_entity.id
_entity.type
_entity.pdbx_description
1 polymer ?
#
loop_
_entity_poly.entity_id
_entity_poly.type
_entity_poly.pdbx_seq_one_letter_code
_entity_poly.pdbx_strand_id
1 'polypeptide(L)'
;MFPEFIIYLAFLFIIALFYYGSGKKAFLVLFGASIIFISFISLKAAFYALLITAINYLAGIITEKVGKRKTVKNIAFWFFIILNISFLGLPKYFNTLFENLNQFFPFADSVVRTPFTQILIPIGISYYIFQALGYIILINRGTEKAERNFFRFASLMLFFPKMISGPVE
;
A
#
# COMPACT_ATOMS: atom_id res chain seq x y z
N MET A 1 8.60 -19.92 17.25
CA MET A 1 8.02 -19.07 18.30
C MET A 1 9.04 -18.29 19.13
N PHE A 2 9.79 -18.88 20.08
CA PHE A 2 10.80 -18.13 20.87
C PHE A 2 11.94 -17.47 20.06
N PRO A 3 12.60 -18.15 19.09
CA PRO A 3 13.69 -17.53 18.33
C PRO A 3 13.21 -16.39 17.41
N GLU A 4 12.03 -16.51 16.80
CA GLU A 4 11.45 -15.48 15.93
C GLU A 4 11.11 -14.20 16.71
N PHE A 5 10.61 -14.36 17.94
CA PHE A 5 10.32 -13.23 18.82
C PHE A 5 11.59 -12.45 19.20
N ILE A 6 12.69 -13.15 19.50
CA ILE A 6 13.98 -12.53 19.80
C ILE A 6 14.53 -11.80 18.58
N ILE A 7 14.43 -12.39 17.38
CA ILE A 7 14.84 -11.76 16.12
C ILE A 7 14.03 -10.48 15.88
N TYR A 8 12.72 -10.51 16.10
CA TYR A 8 11.86 -9.34 15.98
C TYR A 8 12.23 -8.23 16.97
N LEU A 9 12.49 -8.56 18.24
CA LEU A 9 12.95 -7.59 19.24
C LEU A 9 14.31 -6.99 18.90
N ALA A 10 15.25 -7.81 18.44
CA ALA A 10 16.56 -7.34 17.99
C ALA A 10 16.41 -6.38 16.80
N PHE A 11 15.56 -6.72 15.83
CA PHE A 11 15.24 -5.85 14.69
C PHE A 11 14.67 -4.50 15.15
N LEU A 12 13.68 -4.50 16.06
CA LEU A 12 13.11 -3.28 16.63
C LEU A 12 14.16 -2.43 17.36
N PHE A 13 15.00 -3.08 18.17
CA PHE A 13 16.04 -2.41 18.94
C PHE A 13 17.07 -1.73 18.03
N ILE A 14 17.53 -2.44 16.99
CA ILE A 14 18.46 -1.90 15.99
C ILE A 14 17.83 -0.68 15.28
N ILE A 15 16.57 -0.80 14.84
CA ILE A 15 15.86 0.32 14.19
C ILE A 15 15.72 1.51 15.14
N ALA A 16 15.40 1.28 16.41
CA ALA A 16 15.26 2.35 17.40
C ALA A 16 16.58 3.13 17.58
N LEU A 17 17.72 2.44 17.63
CA LEU A 17 19.04 3.07 17.69
C LEU A 17 19.32 3.92 16.44
N PHE A 18 19.10 3.36 15.25
CA PHE A 18 19.28 4.12 14.00
C PHE A 18 18.31 5.30 13.88
N TYR A 19 17.07 5.13 14.34
CA TYR A 19 16.04 6.16 14.34
C TYR A 19 16.46 7.35 15.21
N TYR A 20 16.92 7.08 16.44
CA TYR A 20 17.35 8.12 17.37
C TYR A 20 18.58 8.88 16.85
N GLY A 21 19.51 8.19 16.18
CA GLY A 21 20.68 8.82 15.55
C GLY A 21 20.40 9.63 14.28
N SER A 22 19.22 9.48 13.67
CA SER A 22 18.95 10.02 12.32
C SER A 22 18.27 11.40 12.30
N GLY A 23 17.79 11.90 13.44
CA GLY A 23 17.16 13.22 13.56
C GLY A 23 16.10 13.48 12.48
N LYS A 24 16.25 14.56 11.69
CA LYS A 24 15.29 14.94 10.62
C LYS A 24 15.13 13.90 9.49
N LYS A 25 16.07 12.95 9.36
CA LYS A 25 16.07 11.89 8.34
C LYS A 25 15.50 10.57 8.84
N ALA A 26 14.97 10.52 10.05
CA ALA A 26 14.45 9.29 10.65
C ALA A 26 13.37 8.58 9.82
N PHE A 27 12.62 9.31 8.99
CA PHE A 27 11.67 8.73 8.03
C PHE A 27 12.33 7.80 7.00
N LEU A 28 13.59 8.03 6.63
CA LEU A 28 14.34 7.14 5.72
C LEU A 28 14.67 5.81 6.41
N VAL A 29 15.03 5.86 7.69
CA VAL A 29 15.25 4.65 8.50
C VAL A 29 13.96 3.85 8.60
N LEU A 30 12.85 4.51 8.92
CA LEU A 30 11.54 3.84 9.00
C LEU A 30 11.10 3.26 7.67
N PHE A 31 11.30 3.98 6.57
CA PHE A 31 11.02 3.49 5.23
C PHE A 31 11.86 2.26 4.89
N GLY A 32 13.19 2.34 5.07
CA GLY A 32 14.10 1.23 4.79
C GLY A 32 13.78 0.00 5.64
N ALA A 33 13.58 0.19 6.94
CA ALA A 33 13.14 -0.85 7.87
C ALA A 33 11.83 -1.51 7.42
N SER A 34 10.85 -0.71 7.02
CA SER A 34 9.56 -1.22 6.57
C SER A 34 9.68 -2.05 5.29
N ILE A 35 10.47 -1.61 4.32
CA ILE A 35 10.73 -2.38 3.10
C ILE A 35 11.45 -3.69 3.40
N ILE A 36 12.45 -3.67 4.30
CA ILE A 36 13.17 -4.88 4.71
C ILE A 36 12.20 -5.87 5.37
N PHE A 37 11.36 -5.40 6.29
CA PHE A 37 10.39 -6.21 6.99
C PHE A 37 9.37 -6.85 6.03
N ILE A 38 8.78 -6.06 5.12
CA ILE A 38 7.81 -6.57 4.15
C ILE A 38 8.48 -7.55 3.16
N SER A 39 9.71 -7.25 2.71
CA SER A 39 10.45 -8.12 1.80
C SER A 39 10.84 -9.45 2.44
N PHE A 40 11.07 -9.47 3.76
CA PHE A 40 11.31 -10.69 4.52
C PHE A 40 10.08 -11.62 4.54
N ILE A 41 8.87 -11.04 4.53
CA ILE A 41 7.62 -11.80 4.41
C ILE A 41 7.43 -12.27 2.96
N SER A 42 7.51 -11.34 2.01
CA SER A 42 7.37 -11.63 0.58
C SER A 42 7.89 -10.47 -0.26
N LEU A 43 8.85 -10.75 -1.13
CA LEU A 43 9.37 -9.75 -2.07
C LEU A 43 8.24 -9.19 -2.98
N LYS A 44 7.30 -10.05 -3.41
CA LYS A 44 6.14 -9.63 -4.20
C LYS A 44 5.24 -8.65 -3.43
N ALA A 45 5.06 -8.89 -2.13
CA ALA A 45 4.29 -7.98 -1.26
C ALA A 45 4.95 -6.60 -1.14
N ALA A 46 6.28 -6.55 -1.03
CA ALA A 46 7.02 -5.28 -0.96
C ALA A 46 6.86 -4.46 -2.25
N PHE A 47 6.99 -5.09 -3.41
CA PHE A 47 6.74 -4.43 -4.70
C PHE A 47 5.30 -3.93 -4.83
N TYR A 48 4.33 -4.75 -4.42
CA TYR A 48 2.91 -4.37 -4.49
C TYR A 48 2.59 -3.19 -3.56
N ALA A 49 3.11 -3.22 -2.33
CA ALA A 49 2.91 -2.14 -1.37
C ALA A 49 3.54 -0.83 -1.86
N LEU A 50 4.78 -0.88 -2.39
CA LEU A 50 5.46 0.26 -3.01
C LEU A 50 4.68 0.84 -4.19
N LEU A 51 4.12 -0.02 -5.05
CA LEU A 51 3.32 0.41 -6.19
C LEU A 51 2.06 1.16 -5.73
N ILE A 52 1.32 0.62 -4.75
CA ILE A 52 0.14 1.31 -4.22
C ILE A 52 0.56 2.60 -3.49
N THR A 53 1.70 2.62 -2.79
CA THR A 53 2.26 3.84 -2.19
C THR A 53 2.50 4.91 -3.25
N ALA A 54 3.19 4.57 -4.34
CA ALA A 54 3.51 5.51 -5.41
C ALA A 54 2.25 6.06 -6.07
N ILE A 55 1.26 5.21 -6.34
CA ILE A 55 -0.03 5.63 -6.90
C ILE A 55 -0.74 6.61 -5.96
N ASN A 56 -0.81 6.30 -4.67
CA ASN A 56 -1.51 7.17 -3.72
C ASN A 56 -0.77 8.47 -3.42
N TYR A 57 0.57 8.46 -3.47
CA TYR A 57 1.36 9.68 -3.42
C TYR A 57 1.01 10.62 -4.58
N LEU A 58 0.98 10.09 -5.80
CA LEU A 58 0.58 10.84 -6.99
C LEU A 58 -0.89 11.27 -6.92
N ALA A 59 -1.77 10.42 -6.39
CA ALA A 59 -3.18 10.72 -6.21
C ALA A 59 -3.40 11.96 -5.36
N GLY A 60 -2.68 12.08 -4.23
CA GLY A 60 -2.74 13.27 -3.39
C GLY A 60 -2.30 14.52 -4.14
N ILE A 61 -1.14 14.46 -4.81
CA ILE A 61 -0.58 15.59 -5.55
C ILE A 61 -1.51 16.05 -6.68
N ILE A 62 -2.06 15.11 -7.44
CA ILE A 62 -2.97 15.40 -8.56
C ILE A 62 -4.27 16.00 -8.04
N THR A 63 -4.88 15.38 -7.03
CA THR A 63 -6.15 15.85 -6.43
C THR A 63 -6.00 17.28 -5.88
N GLU A 64 -4.88 17.58 -5.22
CA GLU A 64 -4.61 18.94 -4.72
C GLU A 64 -4.39 19.93 -5.87
N LYS A 65 -3.56 19.59 -6.87
CA LYS A 65 -3.23 20.48 -8.00
C LYS A 65 -4.46 20.84 -8.84
N VAL A 66 -5.35 19.87 -9.03
CA VAL A 66 -6.59 20.03 -9.80
C VAL A 66 -7.68 20.75 -9.01
N GLY A 67 -7.46 21.03 -7.72
CA GLY A 67 -8.43 21.63 -6.79
C GLY A 67 -9.15 22.90 -7.28
N LYS A 68 -8.56 23.66 -8.21
CA LYS A 68 -9.17 24.85 -8.83
C LYS A 68 -10.30 24.54 -9.82
N ARG A 69 -10.37 23.33 -10.38
CA ARG A 69 -11.38 22.91 -11.36
C ARG A 69 -12.27 21.82 -10.77
N LYS A 70 -13.46 22.19 -10.28
CA LYS A 70 -14.37 21.30 -9.54
C LYS A 70 -14.67 19.99 -10.26
N THR A 71 -14.95 20.03 -11.57
CA THR A 71 -15.26 18.82 -12.37
C THR A 71 -14.08 17.86 -12.46
N VAL A 72 -12.89 18.39 -12.80
CA VAL A 72 -11.68 17.56 -12.96
C VAL A 72 -11.23 17.00 -11.60
N LYS A 73 -11.41 17.77 -10.51
CA LYS A 73 -11.13 17.33 -9.14
C LYS A 73 -12.01 16.13 -8.77
N ASN A 74 -13.31 16.20 -9.05
CA ASN A 74 -14.24 15.10 -8.77
C ASN A 74 -13.90 13.84 -9.57
N ILE A 75 -13.52 13.98 -10.86
CA ILE A 75 -13.12 12.85 -11.69
C ILE A 75 -11.85 12.19 -11.13
N ALA A 76 -10.82 12.99 -10.82
CA ALA A 76 -9.58 12.47 -10.24
C ALA A 76 -9.83 11.76 -8.90
N PHE A 77 -10.62 12.38 -8.03
CA PHE A 77 -11.01 11.79 -6.74
C PHE A 77 -11.67 10.41 -6.93
N TRP A 78 -12.74 10.32 -7.71
CA TRP A 78 -13.46 9.06 -7.92
C TRP A 78 -12.61 8.00 -8.62
N PHE A 79 -11.77 8.40 -9.57
CA PHE A 79 -10.81 7.51 -10.21
C PHE A 79 -9.88 6.84 -9.18
N PHE A 80 -9.29 7.63 -8.27
CA PHE A 80 -8.39 7.07 -7.25
C PHE A 80 -9.11 6.27 -6.15
N ILE A 81 -10.36 6.62 -5.82
CA ILE A 81 -11.20 5.80 -4.93
C ILE A 81 -11.45 4.42 -5.56
N ILE A 82 -11.91 4.38 -6.81
CA ILE A 82 -12.17 3.13 -7.53
C ILE A 82 -10.88 2.32 -7.65
N LEU A 83 -9.77 2.95 -8.01
CA LEU A 83 -8.47 2.30 -8.14
C LEU A 83 -8.00 1.62 -6.83
N ASN A 84 -8.15 2.29 -5.69
CA ASN A 84 -7.82 1.70 -4.38
C ASN A 84 -8.75 0.53 -4.02
N ILE A 85 -10.05 0.64 -4.30
CA ILE A 85 -11.00 -0.45 -4.10
C ILE A 85 -10.67 -1.64 -5.02
N SER A 86 -10.24 -1.37 -6.26
CA SER A 86 -9.75 -2.41 -7.17
C SER A 86 -8.51 -3.12 -6.61
N PHE A 87 -7.54 -2.40 -6.04
CA PHE A 87 -6.40 -3.05 -5.38
C PHE A 87 -6.80 -3.93 -4.19
N LEU A 88 -7.89 -3.59 -3.50
CA LEU A 88 -8.43 -4.42 -2.41
C LEU A 88 -9.15 -5.68 -2.93
N GLY A 89 -9.98 -5.54 -3.98
CA GLY A 89 -10.84 -6.60 -4.49
C GLY A 89 -10.18 -7.52 -5.51
N LEU A 90 -9.35 -6.99 -6.41
CA LEU A 90 -8.81 -7.74 -7.53
C LEU A 90 -8.06 -9.01 -7.10
N PRO A 91 -7.15 -9.01 -6.12
CA PRO A 91 -6.44 -10.23 -5.74
C PRO A 91 -7.36 -11.34 -5.21
N LYS A 92 -8.51 -10.98 -4.62
CA LYS A 92 -9.48 -11.92 -4.05
C LYS A 92 -10.40 -12.52 -5.10
N TYR A 93 -10.77 -11.73 -6.11
CA TYR A 93 -11.72 -12.13 -7.14
C TYR A 93 -11.06 -12.46 -8.48
N PHE A 94 -9.74 -12.26 -8.62
CA PHE A 94 -9.03 -12.50 -9.89
C PHE A 94 -9.24 -13.93 -10.38
N ASN A 95 -9.01 -14.93 -9.53
CA ASN A 95 -9.17 -16.33 -9.94
C ASN A 95 -10.59 -16.64 -10.42
N THR A 96 -11.61 -16.19 -9.68
CA THR A 96 -13.02 -16.41 -10.04
C THR A 96 -13.43 -15.64 -11.31
N LEU A 97 -12.91 -14.43 -11.51
CA LEU A 97 -13.14 -13.66 -12.74
C LEU A 97 -12.52 -14.37 -13.96
N PHE A 98 -11.30 -14.88 -13.84
CA PHE A 98 -10.64 -15.62 -14.91
C PHE A 98 -11.30 -16.98 -15.18
N GLU A 99 -11.72 -17.71 -14.15
CA GLU A 99 -12.49 -18.94 -14.29
C GLU A 99 -13.81 -18.70 -15.05
N ASN A 100 -14.54 -17.64 -14.69
CA ASN A 100 -15.77 -17.27 -15.39
C ASN A 100 -15.51 -16.83 -16.83
N LEU A 101 -14.46 -16.03 -17.09
CA LEU A 101 -14.12 -15.59 -18.45
C LEU A 101 -13.70 -16.77 -19.35
N ASN A 102 -12.97 -17.75 -18.82
CA ASN A 102 -12.60 -18.96 -19.57
C ASN A 102 -13.84 -19.80 -19.94
N GLN A 103 -14.90 -19.79 -19.13
CA GLN A 103 -16.17 -20.46 -19.48
C GLN A 103 -16.89 -19.81 -20.67
N PHE A 104 -16.73 -18.49 -20.88
CA PHE A 104 -17.34 -17.78 -22.01
C PHE A 104 -16.44 -17.72 -23.26
N PHE A 105 -15.12 -17.91 -23.11
CA PHE A 105 -14.15 -17.88 -24.21
C PHE A 105 -13.23 -19.12 -24.19
N PRO A 106 -13.71 -20.30 -24.64
CA PRO A 106 -12.96 -21.55 -24.59
C PRO A 106 -11.69 -21.59 -25.47
N PHE A 107 -11.50 -20.64 -26.38
CA PHE A 107 -10.28 -20.54 -27.20
C PHE A 107 -9.10 -19.86 -26.49
N ALA A 108 -9.29 -19.33 -25.27
CA ALA A 108 -8.26 -18.69 -24.46
C ALA A 108 -7.53 -19.67 -23.49
N ASP A 109 -7.72 -20.99 -23.68
CA ASP A 109 -7.31 -22.07 -22.77
C ASP A 109 -5.80 -22.16 -22.46
N SER A 110 -4.95 -21.43 -23.17
CA SER A 110 -3.49 -21.60 -23.13
C SER A 110 -2.69 -20.46 -22.50
N VAL A 111 -3.28 -19.30 -22.17
CA VAL A 111 -2.46 -18.10 -21.90
C VAL A 111 -2.22 -17.80 -20.41
N VAL A 112 -3.11 -18.16 -19.47
CA VAL A 112 -2.95 -17.68 -18.08
C VAL A 112 -3.31 -18.74 -17.04
N ARG A 113 -2.45 -19.75 -16.89
CA ARG A 113 -2.47 -20.70 -15.76
C ARG A 113 -1.53 -20.28 -14.63
N THR A 114 -1.15 -19.01 -14.52
CA THR A 114 -0.37 -18.54 -13.37
C THR A 114 -1.35 -18.15 -12.25
N PRO A 115 -1.43 -18.91 -11.15
CA PRO A 115 -2.30 -18.55 -10.05
C PRO A 115 -1.73 -17.28 -9.41
N PHE A 116 -2.46 -16.16 -9.53
CA PHE A 116 -2.15 -14.92 -8.81
C PHE A 116 -2.26 -15.12 -7.27
N THR A 117 -2.81 -16.27 -6.86
CA THR A 117 -3.03 -16.79 -5.50
C THR A 117 -1.79 -16.94 -4.63
N GLN A 118 -0.57 -16.88 -5.17
CA GLN A 118 0.66 -16.98 -4.37
C GLN A 118 1.26 -15.64 -3.96
N ILE A 119 0.63 -14.51 -4.30
CA ILE A 119 0.96 -13.29 -3.59
C ILE A 119 0.33 -13.46 -2.21
N LEU A 120 1.14 -13.88 -1.25
CA LEU A 120 0.82 -13.75 0.17
C LEU A 120 0.58 -12.26 0.40
N ILE A 121 -0.66 -11.84 0.24
CA ILE A 121 -1.08 -10.47 0.46
C ILE A 121 -0.77 -10.23 1.93
N PRO A 122 0.06 -9.22 2.25
CA PRO A 122 0.42 -8.98 3.63
C PRO A 122 -0.86 -8.79 4.44
N ILE A 123 -0.92 -9.48 5.58
CA ILE A 123 -1.88 -9.22 6.64
C ILE A 123 -1.86 -7.69 6.84
N GLY A 124 -3.00 -7.02 6.66
CA GLY A 124 -3.08 -5.56 6.77
C GLY A 124 -3.25 -4.76 5.47
N ILE A 125 -3.43 -5.39 4.29
CA ILE A 125 -3.68 -4.59 3.06
C ILE A 125 -4.96 -3.76 3.13
N SER A 126 -6.00 -4.25 3.82
CA SER A 126 -7.24 -3.48 4.03
C SER A 126 -6.96 -2.20 4.80
N TYR A 127 -6.16 -2.28 5.87
CA TYR A 127 -5.75 -1.10 6.64
C TYR A 127 -4.97 -0.12 5.76
N TYR A 128 -4.03 -0.64 4.98
CA TYR A 128 -3.23 0.15 4.05
C TYR A 128 -4.10 0.88 3.02
N ILE A 129 -5.08 0.20 2.42
CA ILE A 129 -6.03 0.79 1.47
C ILE A 129 -6.93 1.81 2.17
N PHE A 130 -7.43 1.54 3.38
CA PHE A 130 -8.23 2.51 4.13
C PHE A 130 -7.44 3.77 4.50
N GLN A 131 -6.15 3.62 4.84
CA GLN A 131 -5.26 4.75 5.08
C GLN A 131 -5.06 5.59 3.80
N ALA A 132 -4.87 4.94 2.65
CA ALA A 132 -4.78 5.59 1.34
C ALA A 132 -6.07 6.34 0.98
N LEU A 133 -7.23 5.71 1.18
CA LEU A 133 -8.55 6.31 0.95
C LEU A 133 -8.76 7.53 1.87
N GLY A 134 -8.45 7.39 3.16
CA GLY A 134 -8.52 8.49 4.13
C GLY A 134 -7.66 9.69 3.71
N TYR A 135 -6.42 9.43 3.29
CA TYR A 135 -5.52 10.47 2.77
C TYR A 135 -6.11 11.22 1.57
N ILE A 136 -6.63 10.51 0.57
CA ILE A 136 -7.27 11.12 -0.61
C ILE A 136 -8.52 11.93 -0.22
N ILE A 137 -9.34 11.41 0.70
CA ILE A 137 -10.55 12.10 1.18
C ILE A 137 -10.19 13.41 1.89
N LEU A 138 -9.18 13.41 2.75
CA LEU A 138 -8.75 14.60 3.49
C LEU A 138 -8.22 15.69 2.53
N ILE A 139 -7.43 15.31 1.52
CA ILE A 139 -6.97 16.24 0.48
C ILE A 139 -8.14 16.76 -0.34
N ASN A 140 -9.09 15.89 -0.71
CA ASN A 140 -10.26 16.28 -1.47
C ASN A 140 -11.14 17.27 -0.70
N ARG A 141 -11.26 17.11 0.64
CA ARG A 141 -11.94 18.06 1.53
C ARG A 141 -11.17 19.35 1.76
N GLY A 142 -9.88 19.39 1.43
CA GLY A 142 -9.00 20.52 1.67
C GLY A 142 -8.60 20.68 3.14
N THR A 143 -8.82 19.66 3.98
CA THR A 143 -8.41 19.66 5.38
C THR A 143 -6.91 19.41 5.53
N GLU A 144 -6.31 18.69 4.57
CA GLU A 144 -4.89 18.37 4.54
C GLU A 144 -4.28 18.71 3.16
N LYS A 145 -2.98 19.00 3.14
CA LYS A 145 -2.20 19.18 1.90
C LYS A 145 -1.51 17.87 1.52
N ALA A 146 -1.27 17.66 0.23
CA ALA A 146 -0.51 16.49 -0.21
C ALA A 146 0.94 16.57 0.26
N GLU A 147 1.44 15.45 0.78
CA GLU A 147 2.85 15.32 1.13
C GLU A 147 3.70 15.42 -0.14
N ARG A 148 4.77 16.22 -0.09
CA ARG A 148 5.67 16.51 -1.23
C ARG A 148 6.95 15.68 -1.19
N ASN A 149 7.21 15.00 -0.08
CA ASN A 149 8.31 14.08 0.06
C ASN A 149 7.80 12.63 -0.02
N PHE A 150 8.09 11.97 -1.15
CA PHE A 150 7.68 10.58 -1.38
C PHE A 150 8.13 9.64 -0.26
N PHE A 151 9.37 9.73 0.20
CA PHE A 151 9.89 8.83 1.24
C PHE A 151 9.22 9.07 2.59
N ARG A 152 8.85 10.31 2.91
CA ARG A 152 8.10 10.61 4.12
C ARG A 152 6.69 10.01 4.04
N PHE A 153 6.01 10.20 2.92
CA PHE A 153 4.71 9.57 2.66
C PHE A 153 4.80 8.04 2.73
N ALA A 154 5.80 7.46 2.05
CA ALA A 154 6.02 6.03 2.01
C ALA A 154 6.36 5.44 3.37
N SER A 155 7.16 6.13 4.19
CA SER A 155 7.46 5.72 5.57
C SER A 155 6.22 5.63 6.46
N LEU A 156 5.22 6.48 6.20
CA LEU A 156 3.97 6.54 6.95
C LEU A 156 2.96 5.48 6.47
N MET A 157 2.91 5.24 5.17
CA MET A 157 2.04 4.22 4.56
C MET A 157 2.53 2.81 4.85
N LEU A 158 3.84 2.57 4.77
CA LEU A 158 4.43 1.23 4.86
C LEU A 158 4.85 0.85 6.27
N PHE A 159 4.60 1.70 7.28
CA PHE A 159 5.12 1.52 8.63
C PHE A 159 4.79 0.13 9.19
N PHE A 160 5.81 -0.74 9.24
CA PHE A 160 5.62 -2.17 9.49
C PHE A 160 4.92 -2.52 10.81
N PRO A 161 5.06 -1.77 11.93
CA PRO A 161 4.31 -2.08 13.15
C PRO A 161 2.81 -1.99 12.95
N LYS A 162 2.35 -1.04 12.11
CA LYS A 162 0.92 -0.89 11.78
C LYS A 162 0.40 -1.98 10.86
N MET A 163 1.25 -2.55 10.00
CA MET A 163 0.85 -3.66 9.14
C MET A 163 0.58 -4.94 9.94
N ILE A 164 1.27 -5.13 11.06
CA ILE A 164 1.14 -6.33 11.91
C ILE A 164 -0.06 -6.20 12.88
N SER A 165 -0.45 -4.98 13.26
CA SER A 165 -1.66 -4.73 14.04
C SER A 165 -2.90 -4.80 13.12
N GLY A 166 -3.65 -5.91 13.13
CA GLY A 166 -5.02 -5.92 12.62
C GLY A 166 -6.03 -5.53 13.72
N PRO A 167 -7.34 -5.39 13.42
CA PRO A 167 -7.99 -4.50 12.45
C PRO A 167 -8.13 -3.05 12.98
N VAL A 168 -8.75 -2.17 12.19
CA VAL A 168 -9.16 -0.81 12.61
C VAL A 168 -10.19 -0.94 13.74
N GLU A 169 -9.93 -0.33 14.90
CA GLU A 169 -11.00 0.01 15.86
C GLU A 169 -11.77 1.26 15.41
#